data_AF-A0A433B9F9-F1
#
_entry.id   AF-A0A433B9F9-F1
#
_cell.length_a   1.000
_cell.length_b   1.000
_cell.length_c   1.000
_cell.angle_alpha   90.00
_cell.angle_beta   90.00
_cell.angle_gamma   90.00
#
_symmetry.space_group_name_H-M   'P 1'
#
loop_
_entity.id
_entity.type
_entity.pdbx_description
1 polymer ?
#
loop_
_entity_poly.entity_id
_entity_poly.type
_entity_poly.pdbx_seq_one_letter_code
_entity_poly.pdbx_strand_id
1 'polypeptide(L)'
;MSISTKESRRRSTVPIMPQDKIAKDVVALECDALQQGELYICKIKWVKLALFEGWNDDMCCFRLLREDASPMRWSEARYLPGEFIAYDAFDSLGNPPLSLWDRTLGTKVPRNWFEMFEEARRKQRVWAAGDDDLVPPPHIGYELHRIDSPGSAATPQSAI
;
A
#
# COMPACT_ATOMS: atom_id res chain seq x y z
N MET A 1 18.67 47.14 51.92
CA MET A 1 17.97 46.44 50.81
C MET A 1 19.01 46.13 49.75
N SER A 2 19.14 44.85 49.37
CA SER A 2 19.59 44.35 48.05
C SER A 2 19.96 42.88 48.17
N ILE A 3 19.05 42.03 47.72
CA ILE A 3 19.17 40.57 47.63
C ILE A 3 19.71 40.29 46.21
N SER A 4 20.86 39.64 46.08
CA SER A 4 21.42 39.25 44.79
C SER A 4 21.33 37.74 44.63
N THR A 5 20.31 37.30 43.89
CA THR A 5 20.01 35.91 43.59
C THR A 5 20.91 35.46 42.44
N LYS A 6 21.85 34.53 42.70
CA LYS A 6 22.64 33.88 41.65
C LYS A 6 21.84 32.72 41.05
N GLU A 7 21.25 32.97 39.88
CA GLU A 7 20.55 31.99 39.07
C GLU A 7 21.57 31.03 38.41
N SER A 8 21.67 29.80 38.93
CA SER A 8 22.54 28.74 38.41
C SER A 8 21.84 28.04 37.24
N ARG A 9 22.06 28.54 36.02
CA ARG A 9 21.65 27.85 34.78
C ARG A 9 22.52 26.61 34.57
N ARG A 10 22.03 25.46 35.01
CA ARG A 10 22.50 24.15 34.50
C ARG A 10 22.07 24.05 33.04
N ARG A 11 23.02 24.24 32.10
CA ARG A 11 22.84 23.81 30.71
C ARG A 11 22.82 22.28 30.71
N SER A 12 21.66 21.70 30.47
CA SER A 12 21.55 20.28 30.17
C SER A 12 22.08 20.07 28.75
N THR A 13 23.35 19.65 28.64
CA THR A 13 23.93 19.25 27.37
C THR A 13 23.38 17.88 27.04
N VAL A 14 22.38 17.82 26.17
CA VAL A 14 21.88 16.56 25.62
C VAL A 14 23.02 15.92 24.81
N PRO A 15 23.40 14.66 25.04
CA PRO A 15 24.37 13.99 24.19
C PRO A 15 23.78 13.85 22.78
N ILE A 16 24.45 14.44 21.79
CA ILE A 16 24.18 14.16 20.38
C ILE A 16 24.63 12.72 20.15
N MET A 17 23.68 11.79 20.05
CA MET A 17 23.97 10.43 19.62
C MET A 17 24.41 10.46 18.15
N PRO A 18 25.46 9.74 17.75
CA PRO A 18 25.81 9.57 16.35
C PRO A 18 24.69 8.79 15.65
N GLN A 19 23.94 9.44 14.76
CA GLN A 19 23.00 8.78 13.85
C GLN A 19 23.77 8.14 12.68
N ASP A 20 24.60 7.14 12.97
CA ASP A 20 25.23 6.34 11.94
C ASP A 20 24.73 4.90 12.04
N LYS A 21 23.56 4.66 11.45
CA LYS A 21 23.18 3.34 10.94
C LYS A 21 22.58 3.50 9.56
N ILE A 22 23.48 3.70 8.60
CA ILE A 22 23.45 3.26 7.20
C ILE A 22 22.02 3.02 6.71
N ALA A 23 21.36 4.09 6.26
CA ALA A 23 20.33 3.94 5.26
C ALA A 23 21.02 3.31 4.06
N LYS A 24 20.87 2.00 3.88
CA LYS A 24 21.27 1.32 2.66
C LYS A 24 20.53 2.09 1.55
N ASP A 25 21.27 2.70 0.64
CA ASP A 25 20.66 3.45 -0.46
C ASP A 25 19.65 2.52 -1.14
N VAL A 26 18.42 3.01 -1.28
CA VAL A 26 17.36 2.24 -1.92
C VAL A 26 17.66 2.26 -3.41
N VAL A 27 18.22 1.16 -3.91
CA VAL A 27 18.68 1.02 -5.30
C VAL A 27 17.52 0.55 -6.17
N ALA A 28 17.45 1.06 -7.39
CA ALA A 28 16.54 0.55 -8.40
C ALA A 28 16.88 -0.92 -8.73
N LEU A 29 15.86 -1.75 -8.87
CA LEU A 29 16.00 -3.15 -9.20
C LEU A 29 15.93 -3.34 -10.71
N GLU A 30 16.78 -4.22 -11.21
CA GLU A 30 16.65 -4.77 -12.56
C GLU A 30 15.43 -5.71 -12.64
N CYS A 31 14.83 -5.83 -13.83
CA CYS A 31 13.62 -6.63 -14.02
C CYS A 31 13.83 -8.12 -13.65
N ASP A 32 15.03 -8.65 -13.91
CA ASP A 32 15.39 -10.04 -13.61
C ASP A 32 15.54 -10.31 -12.10
N ALA A 33 15.66 -9.27 -11.29
CA ALA A 33 15.76 -9.39 -9.83
C ALA A 33 14.38 -9.45 -9.15
N LEU A 34 13.28 -9.26 -9.90
CA LEU A 34 11.93 -9.30 -9.36
C LEU A 34 11.51 -10.72 -8.99
N GLN A 35 10.92 -10.86 -7.81
CA GLN A 35 10.48 -12.14 -7.26
C GLN A 35 8.95 -12.19 -7.25
N GLN A 36 8.41 -13.28 -7.78
CA GLN A 36 6.97 -13.49 -7.83
C GLN A 36 6.38 -13.49 -6.42
N GLY A 37 5.27 -12.76 -6.24
CA GLY A 37 4.62 -12.57 -4.96
C GLY A 37 5.23 -11.48 -4.08
N GLU A 38 6.29 -10.80 -4.53
CA GLU A 38 6.87 -9.67 -3.81
C GLU A 38 6.26 -8.32 -4.22
N LEU A 39 6.38 -7.37 -3.29
CA LEU A 39 5.83 -6.03 -3.41
C LEU A 39 6.91 -5.02 -3.77
N TYR A 40 6.60 -4.17 -4.73
CA TYR A 40 7.51 -3.16 -5.27
C TYR A 40 6.85 -1.79 -5.31
N ILE A 41 7.67 -0.75 -5.16
CA ILE A 41 7.32 0.61 -5.54
C ILE A 41 7.77 0.78 -6.98
N CYS A 42 6.81 0.84 -7.90
CA CYS A 42 7.08 1.01 -9.32
C CYS A 42 6.87 2.46 -9.74
N LYS A 43 7.87 3.05 -10.37
CA LYS A 43 7.75 4.32 -11.10
C LYS A 43 7.55 3.99 -12.58
N ILE A 44 6.30 4.11 -13.02
CA ILE A 44 5.91 4.02 -14.43
C ILE A 44 5.65 5.47 -14.89
N LYS A 45 4.41 5.83 -15.20
CA LYS A 45 3.99 7.24 -15.35
C LYS A 45 3.81 7.94 -13.99
N TRP A 46 3.36 7.18 -13.00
CA TRP A 46 3.17 7.59 -11.61
C TRP A 46 3.81 6.55 -10.69
N VAL A 47 4.05 6.93 -9.43
CA VAL A 47 4.51 5.98 -8.41
C VAL A 47 3.33 5.13 -7.97
N LYS A 48 3.48 3.81 -8.03
CA LYS A 48 2.46 2.82 -7.65
C LYS A 48 3.06 1.74 -6.76
N LEU A 49 2.26 1.21 -5.84
CA LEU A 49 2.57 -0.07 -5.21
C LEU A 49 2.12 -1.19 -6.15
N ALA A 50 2.99 -2.16 -6.36
CA ALA A 50 2.79 -3.24 -7.30
C ALA A 50 3.13 -4.58 -6.64
N LEU A 51 2.27 -5.57 -6.80
CA LEU A 51 2.59 -6.97 -6.55
C LEU A 51 3.06 -7.59 -7.86
N PHE A 52 4.26 -8.18 -7.89
CA PHE A 52 4.76 -8.84 -9.08
C PHE A 52 4.18 -10.26 -9.19
N GLU A 53 3.45 -10.53 -10.26
CA GLU A 53 2.80 -11.82 -10.51
C GLU A 53 3.68 -12.76 -11.34
N GLY A 54 4.81 -12.29 -11.86
CA GLY A 54 5.75 -13.07 -12.67
C GLY A 54 5.81 -12.63 -14.14
N TRP A 55 6.41 -13.48 -14.95
CA TRP A 55 6.60 -13.26 -16.38
C TRP A 55 5.52 -13.96 -17.20
N ASN A 56 5.04 -13.29 -18.24
CA ASN A 56 4.20 -13.88 -19.27
C ASN A 56 4.75 -13.48 -20.64
N ASP A 57 5.25 -14.46 -21.39
CA ASP A 57 6.13 -14.28 -22.55
C ASP A 57 7.32 -13.37 -22.17
N ASP A 58 7.36 -12.14 -22.72
CA ASP A 58 8.42 -11.15 -22.46
C ASP A 58 7.95 -9.98 -21.56
N MET A 59 6.76 -10.09 -20.97
CA MET A 59 6.17 -9.03 -20.16
C MET A 59 6.17 -9.35 -18.67
N CYS A 60 6.52 -8.35 -17.87
CA CYS A 60 6.36 -8.36 -16.43
C CYS A 60 4.88 -8.12 -16.07
N CYS A 61 4.25 -9.07 -15.36
CA CYS A 61 2.86 -8.98 -14.92
C CYS A 61 2.78 -8.43 -13.49
N PHE A 62 1.90 -7.46 -13.27
CA PHE A 62 1.71 -6.84 -11.96
C PHE A 62 0.22 -6.69 -11.61
N ARG A 63 -0.09 -6.79 -10.32
CA ARG A 63 -1.27 -6.11 -9.74
C ARG A 63 -0.82 -4.75 -9.22
N LEU A 64 -1.39 -3.69 -9.77
CA LEU A 64 -1.13 -2.32 -9.31
C LEU A 64 -2.22 -1.86 -8.35
N LEU A 65 -1.82 -1.31 -7.21
CA LEU A 65 -2.74 -0.66 -6.29
C LEU A 65 -3.14 0.72 -6.85
N ARG A 66 -4.45 0.96 -6.94
CA ARG A 66 -5.06 2.22 -7.32
C ARG A 66 -5.52 2.99 -6.10
N GLU A 67 -4.66 3.89 -5.63
CA GLU A 67 -4.90 4.77 -4.48
C GLU A 67 -5.89 5.91 -4.77
N ASP A 68 -6.19 6.17 -6.04
CA ASP A 68 -7.17 7.17 -6.49
C ASP A 68 -8.63 6.69 -6.37
N ALA A 69 -8.84 5.39 -6.15
CA ALA A 69 -10.16 4.79 -6.01
C ALA A 69 -10.59 4.69 -4.53
N SER A 70 -11.89 4.88 -4.26
CA SER A 70 -12.50 4.59 -2.96
C SER A 70 -13.64 3.57 -3.13
N PRO A 71 -13.53 2.36 -2.56
CA PRO A 71 -12.36 1.81 -1.86
C PRO A 71 -11.16 1.63 -2.80
N MET A 72 -9.95 1.51 -2.24
CA MET A 72 -8.74 1.17 -3.01
C MET A 72 -8.96 -0.13 -3.79
N ARG A 73 -8.42 -0.19 -5.01
CA ARG A 73 -8.62 -1.34 -5.91
C ARG A 73 -7.30 -1.81 -6.50
N TRP A 74 -7.22 -3.09 -6.81
CA TRP A 74 -6.11 -3.66 -7.57
C TRP A 74 -6.51 -3.78 -9.04
N SER A 75 -5.61 -3.40 -9.93
CA SER A 75 -5.77 -3.57 -11.38
C SER A 75 -4.61 -4.38 -11.94
N GLU A 76 -4.89 -5.25 -12.90
CA GLU A 76 -3.86 -5.96 -13.65
C GLU A 76 -3.17 -5.02 -14.64
N ALA A 77 -1.86 -5.17 -14.75
CA ALA A 77 -1.05 -4.46 -15.73
C ALA A 77 0.11 -5.35 -16.21
N ARG A 78 0.56 -5.10 -17.44
CA ARG A 78 1.71 -5.76 -18.04
C ARG A 78 2.62 -4.70 -18.63
N TYR A 79 3.91 -4.84 -18.40
CA TYR A 79 4.93 -3.92 -18.90
C TYR A 79 6.11 -4.69 -19.47
N LEU A 80 6.73 -4.13 -20.51
CA LEU A 80 8.02 -4.61 -20.99
C LEU A 80 9.12 -4.17 -20.01
N PRO A 81 10.23 -4.93 -19.92
CA PRO A 81 11.44 -4.47 -19.25
C PRO A 81 11.87 -3.10 -19.78
N GLY A 82 12.17 -2.17 -18.87
CA GLY A 82 12.54 -0.79 -19.21
C GLY A 82 11.38 0.20 -19.31
N GLU A 83 10.12 -0.25 -19.29
CA GLU A 83 8.94 0.66 -19.21
C GLU A 83 8.62 1.12 -17.79
N PHE A 84 9.29 0.54 -16.80
CA PHE A 84 9.12 0.85 -15.39
C PHE A 84 10.47 0.80 -14.66
N ILE A 85 10.52 1.48 -13.51
CA ILE A 85 11.61 1.34 -12.55
C ILE A 85 11.02 0.78 -11.26
N ALA A 86 11.61 -0.29 -10.73
CA ALA A 86 11.15 -0.92 -9.49
C ALA A 86 12.12 -0.66 -8.34
N TYR A 87 11.58 -0.56 -7.13
CA TYR A 87 12.30 -0.52 -5.87
C TYR A 87 11.59 -1.44 -4.89
N ASP A 88 12.30 -2.00 -3.91
CA ASP A 88 11.67 -2.77 -2.84
C ASP A 88 10.62 -1.94 -2.11
N ALA A 89 9.42 -2.48 -1.92
CA ALA A 89 8.38 -1.79 -1.16
C ALA A 89 8.65 -1.78 0.34
N PHE A 90 9.49 -2.69 0.84
CA PHE A 90 9.85 -2.77 2.25
C PHE A 90 11.34 -2.99 2.41
N ASP A 91 11.92 -2.38 3.44
CA ASP A 91 13.28 -2.69 3.86
C ASP A 91 13.37 -4.08 4.51
N SER A 92 14.58 -4.49 4.90
CA SER A 92 14.84 -5.77 5.55
C SER A 92 14.14 -5.95 6.91
N LEU A 93 13.65 -4.86 7.51
CA LEU A 93 12.89 -4.86 8.76
C LEU A 93 11.38 -4.82 8.51
N GLY A 94 10.94 -4.79 7.26
CA GLY A 94 9.54 -4.73 6.87
C GLY A 94 8.94 -3.32 6.89
N ASN A 95 9.76 -2.27 6.97
CA ASN A 95 9.27 -0.89 6.95
C ASN A 95 9.19 -0.33 5.52
N PRO A 96 8.16 0.46 5.21
CA PRO A 96 8.13 1.28 4.00
C PRO A 96 9.34 2.23 3.90
N PRO A 97 10.05 2.29 2.77
CA PRO A 97 11.21 3.16 2.61
C PRO A 97 10.77 4.60 2.29
N LEU A 98 10.11 5.29 3.24
CA LEU A 98 9.49 6.60 3.01
C LEU A 98 10.47 7.68 2.49
N SER A 99 11.76 7.56 2.82
CA SER A 99 12.81 8.46 2.32
C SER A 99 13.02 8.36 0.80
N LEU A 100 12.65 7.23 0.17
CA LEU A 100 12.75 7.01 -1.28
C LEU A 100 11.90 8.01 -2.07
N TRP A 101 10.71 8.37 -1.57
CA TRP A 101 9.77 9.25 -2.27
C TRP A 101 10.39 10.60 -2.59
N ASP A 102 10.90 11.24 -1.55
CA ASP A 102 11.41 12.60 -1.66
C ASP A 102 12.78 12.60 -2.36
N ARG A 103 13.65 11.62 -2.05
CA ARG A 103 15.05 11.60 -2.51
C ARG A 103 15.24 11.09 -3.93
N THR A 104 14.48 10.06 -4.31
CA THR A 104 14.72 9.33 -5.57
C THR A 104 13.55 9.47 -6.53
N LEU A 105 12.31 9.38 -6.04
CA LEU A 105 11.13 9.46 -6.89
C LEU A 105 10.80 10.91 -7.26
N GLY A 106 11.24 11.87 -6.43
CA GLY A 106 11.00 13.30 -6.60
C GLY A 106 9.56 13.71 -6.29
N THR A 107 8.85 12.93 -5.48
CA THR A 107 7.45 13.17 -5.12
C THR A 107 7.31 13.15 -3.60
N LYS A 108 6.28 13.82 -3.08
CA LYS A 108 5.96 13.67 -1.66
C LYS A 108 5.37 12.29 -1.38
N VAL A 109 5.59 11.81 -0.16
CA VAL A 109 4.87 10.65 0.38
C VAL A 109 3.35 10.93 0.38
N PRO A 110 2.50 10.03 -0.16
CA PRO A 110 1.05 10.16 -0.13
C PRO A 110 0.50 10.27 1.30
N ARG A 111 -0.59 11.00 1.51
CA ARG A 111 -1.19 11.14 2.87
C ARG A 111 -1.70 9.82 3.42
N ASN A 112 -2.24 8.96 2.56
CA ASN A 112 -2.77 7.64 2.87
C ASN A 112 -1.72 6.53 2.71
N TRP A 113 -0.42 6.85 2.74
CA TRP A 113 0.66 5.87 2.54
C TRP A 113 0.49 4.64 3.46
N PHE A 114 0.10 4.86 4.72
CA PHE A 114 -0.05 3.79 5.69
C PHE A 114 -1.10 2.77 5.23
N GLU A 115 -2.27 3.24 4.83
CA GLU A 115 -3.36 2.39 4.33
C GLU A 115 -2.96 1.67 3.04
N MET A 116 -2.23 2.36 2.15
CA MET A 116 -1.73 1.75 0.91
C MET A 116 -0.79 0.57 1.19
N PHE A 117 0.11 0.73 2.16
CA PHE A 117 1.10 -0.29 2.52
C PHE A 117 0.49 -1.47 3.29
N GLU A 118 -0.45 -1.20 4.19
CA GLU A 118 -1.23 -2.25 4.86
C GLU A 118 -2.05 -3.06 3.86
N GLU A 119 -2.71 -2.39 2.91
CA GLU A 119 -3.46 -3.04 1.85
C GLU A 119 -2.56 -3.86 0.92
N ALA A 120 -1.36 -3.36 0.61
CA ALA A 120 -0.33 -4.12 -0.12
C ALA A 120 0.06 -5.40 0.61
N ARG A 121 0.38 -5.33 1.91
CA ARG A 121 0.68 -6.52 2.73
C ARG A 121 -0.50 -7.48 2.81
N ARG A 122 -1.73 -6.98 2.90
CA ARG A 122 -2.94 -7.81 2.87
C ARG A 122 -3.02 -8.58 1.55
N LYS A 123 -2.85 -7.91 0.41
CA LYS A 123 -2.86 -8.55 -0.92
C LYS A 123 -1.74 -9.58 -1.08
N GLN A 124 -0.52 -9.28 -0.64
CA GLN A 124 0.61 -10.24 -0.65
C GLN A 124 0.31 -11.50 0.20
N ARG A 125 -0.32 -11.35 1.37
CA ARG A 125 -0.74 -12.50 2.18
C ARG A 125 -1.79 -13.36 1.49
N VAL A 126 -2.77 -12.74 0.82
CA VAL A 126 -3.80 -13.46 0.03
C VAL A 126 -3.15 -14.21 -1.13
N TRP A 127 -2.22 -13.56 -1.85
CA TRP A 127 -1.45 -14.19 -2.91
C TRP A 127 -0.69 -15.43 -2.39
N ALA A 128 0.03 -15.29 -1.28
CA ALA A 128 0.78 -16.39 -0.68
C ALA A 128 -0.10 -17.56 -0.20
N ALA A 129 -1.36 -17.30 0.14
CA ALA A 129 -2.33 -18.33 0.50
C ALA A 129 -2.91 -19.07 -0.72
N GLY A 130 -2.75 -18.54 -1.93
CA GLY A 130 -3.36 -19.08 -3.15
C GLY A 130 -4.84 -18.72 -3.33
N ASP A 131 -5.36 -17.79 -2.51
CA ASP A 131 -6.79 -17.45 -2.41
C ASP A 131 -7.20 -16.21 -3.25
N ASP A 132 -6.47 -15.89 -4.33
CA ASP A 132 -6.68 -14.63 -5.06
C ASP A 132 -8.10 -14.47 -5.64
N ASP A 133 -8.82 -15.58 -5.83
CA ASP A 133 -10.18 -15.64 -6.36
C ASP A 133 -11.31 -15.50 -5.33
N LEU A 134 -11.02 -15.53 -4.02
CA LEU A 134 -12.06 -15.69 -2.98
C LEU A 134 -12.30 -14.49 -2.06
N VAL A 135 -11.61 -13.36 -2.25
CA VAL A 135 -11.81 -12.18 -1.40
C VAL A 135 -12.73 -11.17 -2.11
N PRO A 136 -14.04 -11.11 -1.78
CA PRO A 136 -14.87 -10.00 -2.23
C PRO A 136 -14.29 -8.68 -1.72
N PRO A 137 -14.35 -7.59 -2.51
CA PRO A 137 -13.94 -6.27 -2.04
C PRO A 137 -14.63 -5.95 -0.71
N PRO A 138 -13.98 -5.24 0.23
CA PRO A 138 -14.62 -4.84 1.46
C PRO A 138 -15.89 -4.03 1.11
N HIS A 139 -17.05 -4.65 1.32
CA HIS A 139 -18.35 -4.01 1.15
C HIS A 139 -18.47 -2.92 2.22
N ILE A 140 -18.20 -1.67 1.84
CA ILE A 140 -18.62 -0.51 2.63
C ILE A 140 -20.16 -0.48 2.54
N GLY A 141 -20.80 -0.64 3.70
CA GLY A 141 -22.21 -0.96 3.84
C GLY A 141 -23.17 -0.04 3.06
N TYR A 142 -24.00 -0.66 2.23
CA TYR A 142 -25.33 -0.16 1.91
C TYR A 142 -26.33 -1.18 2.47
N GLU A 143 -26.72 -1.02 3.73
CA GLU A 143 -28.02 -1.54 4.17
C GLU A 143 -29.10 -0.78 3.38
N LEU A 144 -29.44 -1.29 2.20
CA LEU A 144 -30.69 -0.95 1.56
C LEU A 144 -31.75 -1.82 2.21
N HIS A 145 -32.21 -1.41 3.39
CA HIS A 145 -33.39 -1.98 4.03
C HIS A 145 -34.56 -1.80 3.05
N ARG A 146 -34.91 -2.88 2.35
CA ARG A 146 -36.13 -2.97 1.54
C ARG A 146 -37.29 -2.66 2.47
N ILE A 147 -38.01 -1.62 2.10
CA ILE A 147 -39.26 -1.23 2.72
C ILE A 147 -40.27 -2.31 2.33
N ASP A 148 -40.58 -3.23 3.25
CA ASP A 148 -41.71 -4.13 3.09
C ASP A 148 -43.00 -3.30 3.05
N SER A 149 -43.74 -3.43 1.96
CA SER A 149 -45.15 -3.01 1.90
C SER A 149 -46.02 -4.27 1.74
N PRO A 150 -47.00 -4.50 2.63
CA PRO A 150 -47.86 -5.67 2.55
C PRO A 150 -49.03 -5.40 1.59
N GLY A 151 -49.09 -6.14 0.49
CA GLY A 151 -50.23 -6.19 -0.43
C GLY A 151 -50.96 -7.52 -0.29
N SER A 152 -52.26 -7.45 -0.02
CA SER A 152 -53.13 -8.49 0.53
C SER A 152 -53.94 -9.27 -0.53
N ALA A 153 -54.30 -10.51 -0.20
CA ALA A 153 -55.48 -11.33 -0.59
C ALA A 153 -55.67 -11.78 -2.07
N ALA A 154 -55.60 -13.11 -2.36
CA ALA A 154 -56.70 -14.11 -2.46
C ALA A 154 -56.96 -14.47 -3.96
N THR A 155 -57.20 -15.69 -4.46
CA THR A 155 -57.92 -16.91 -4.04
C THR A 155 -57.51 -18.08 -4.97
N PRO A 156 -57.58 -19.38 -4.59
CA PRO A 156 -57.45 -20.51 -5.53
C PRO A 156 -58.82 -21.06 -5.96
N GLN A 157 -59.02 -21.30 -7.27
CA GLN A 157 -60.04 -22.22 -7.78
C GLN A 157 -59.49 -22.96 -8.99
N SER A 158 -59.44 -24.30 -8.90
CA SER A 158 -59.58 -25.19 -10.06
C SER A 158 -60.14 -26.52 -9.54
N ALA A 159 -61.27 -26.88 -10.12
CA ALA A 159 -62.13 -28.02 -9.79
C ALA A 159 -61.54 -29.35 -10.27
N ILE A 160 -61.82 -30.43 -9.52
CA ILE A 160 -62.55 -31.64 -9.99
C ILE A 160 -63.35 -32.17 -8.79
#